data_AF-A0A835W2M1-F1
#
_entry.id   AF-A0A835W2M1-F1
#
_cell.length_a   1.000
_cell.length_b   1.000
_cell.length_c   1.000
_cell.angle_alpha   90.00
_cell.angle_beta   90.00
_cell.angle_gamma   90.00
#
_symmetry.space_group_name_H-M   'P 1'
#
loop_
_entity.id
_entity.type
_entity.pdbx_description
1 polymer ?
#
loop_
_entity_poly.entity_id
_entity_poly.type
_entity_poly.pdbx_seq_one_letter_code
_entity_poly.pdbx_strand_id
1 'polypeptide(L)'
;MTFFSGVPYCPDYDTPHAACPRVLLAHLSHVAGSRSRSSRTGGPSGAGATTTTTQGAPAPGGPLTPLPPGPPHPHPAVSAAAGCLDVRLVRPYRHKPLGAARPFDVNVTLPAHPPTPMPDHARYRWLLNVDGLAGSSRMGLFMTTDSVLLKSRSPPFIEYYSRLQTPGSHYLELWSNASDPYDVLGVVAAARATAAADPAAVAAAVAANQAIAARYLSMQAKMLYARYALLAYHSLVPDMAQGVAKRDWHCSGTGIAAGLALQRDWHWRRVMRAPAAVFGVHTAGPRRLSANMKP
;
A
#
# COMPACT_ATOMS: atom_id res chain seq x y z
N MET A 1 -0.78 -14.52 7.57
CA MET A 1 -1.46 -14.65 6.27
C MET A 1 -1.64 -13.25 5.69
N THR A 2 -1.38 -13.06 4.40
CA THR A 2 -1.48 -11.76 3.72
C THR A 2 -2.67 -11.81 2.75
N PHE A 3 -3.55 -10.81 2.76
CA PHE A 3 -4.76 -10.83 1.93
C PHE A 3 -4.78 -9.75 0.84
N PHE A 4 -5.27 -10.12 -0.35
CA PHE A 4 -5.63 -9.18 -1.42
C PHE A 4 -6.83 -9.68 -2.23
N SER A 5 -7.69 -8.73 -2.61
CA SER A 5 -8.83 -8.93 -3.50
C SER A 5 -8.85 -7.80 -4.53
N GLY A 6 -8.90 -8.07 -5.84
CA GLY A 6 -8.89 -6.98 -6.83
C GLY A 6 -9.21 -7.41 -8.24
N VAL A 7 -9.54 -6.43 -9.09
CA VAL A 7 -9.77 -6.63 -10.52
C VAL A 7 -8.40 -6.68 -11.22
N PRO A 8 -8.13 -7.62 -12.14
CA PRO A 8 -6.91 -7.58 -12.92
C PRO A 8 -6.94 -6.36 -13.85
N TYR A 9 -6.03 -5.40 -13.64
CA TYR A 9 -5.84 -4.29 -14.56
C TYR A 9 -4.37 -3.85 -14.46
N CYS A 10 -3.69 -3.83 -15.60
CA CYS A 10 -2.36 -3.26 -15.77
C CYS A 10 -2.47 -2.31 -16.97
N PRO A 11 -2.46 -0.98 -16.77
CA PRO A 11 -2.16 -0.08 -17.87
C PRO A 11 -0.69 -0.29 -18.26
N ASP A 12 -0.39 -0.08 -19.53
CA ASP A 12 0.88 -0.32 -20.18
C ASP A 12 2.08 0.16 -19.36
N TYR A 13 2.86 -0.79 -18.84
CA TYR A 13 4.25 -0.53 -18.47
C TYR A 13 5.09 -0.67 -19.75
N ASP A 14 5.90 0.33 -20.07
CA ASP A 14 6.76 0.35 -21.29
C ASP A 14 7.65 -0.89 -21.40
N THR A 15 8.05 -1.46 -20.26
CA THR A 15 8.48 -2.84 -20.15
C THR A 15 7.32 -3.66 -19.60
N PRO A 16 6.71 -4.57 -20.37
CA PRO A 16 5.66 -5.40 -19.82
C PRO A 16 6.24 -6.18 -18.65
N HIS A 17 5.79 -5.88 -17.43
CA HIS A 17 5.81 -6.89 -16.39
C HIS A 17 5.12 -8.08 -17.03
N ALA A 18 5.91 -9.10 -17.29
CA ALA A 18 5.51 -10.15 -18.19
C ALA A 18 4.24 -10.86 -17.62
N ALA A 19 3.97 -10.68 -16.31
CA ALA A 19 2.73 -10.96 -15.60
C ALA A 19 2.10 -9.70 -14.96
N CYS A 20 0.78 -9.52 -15.05
CA CYS A 20 0.05 -8.60 -14.17
C CYS A 20 0.32 -9.00 -12.70
N PRO A 21 0.81 -8.10 -11.83
CA PRO A 21 1.21 -8.51 -10.48
C PRO A 21 0.07 -9.12 -9.66
N ARG A 22 -1.17 -8.66 -9.85
CA ARG A 22 -2.37 -9.24 -9.23
C ARG A 22 -2.61 -10.69 -9.67
N VAL A 23 -2.36 -11.01 -10.94
CA VAL A 23 -2.52 -12.36 -11.51
C VAL A 23 -1.43 -13.27 -10.98
N LEU A 24 -0.19 -12.81 -10.92
CA LEU A 24 0.91 -13.55 -10.33
C LEU A 24 0.64 -13.93 -8.88
N LEU A 25 0.22 -12.94 -8.07
CA LEU A 25 -0.10 -13.16 -6.66
C LEU A 25 -1.25 -14.16 -6.47
N ALA A 26 -2.30 -14.04 -7.28
CA ALA A 26 -3.42 -14.96 -7.23
C ALA A 26 -3.02 -16.38 -7.69
N HIS A 27 -2.14 -16.50 -8.68
CA HIS A 27 -1.58 -17.78 -9.11
C HIS A 27 -0.74 -18.42 -8.01
N LEU A 28 0.16 -17.66 -7.38
CA LEU A 28 0.98 -18.12 -6.24
C LEU A 28 0.11 -18.65 -5.09
N SER A 29 -0.95 -17.91 -4.73
CA SER A 29 -1.90 -18.33 -3.69
C SER A 29 -2.67 -19.59 -4.10
N HIS A 30 -3.11 -19.67 -5.37
CA HIS A 30 -3.80 -20.84 -5.89
C HIS A 30 -2.94 -22.12 -5.86
N VAL A 31 -1.70 -22.05 -6.35
CA VAL A 31 -0.76 -23.18 -6.36
C VAL A 31 -0.46 -23.65 -4.94
N ALA A 32 -0.30 -22.73 -3.99
CA ALA A 32 -0.07 -23.06 -2.59
C ALA A 32 -1.27 -23.78 -1.95
N GLY A 33 -2.49 -23.32 -2.23
CA GLY A 33 -3.72 -23.93 -1.72
C GLY A 33 -3.93 -25.36 -2.22
N SER A 34 -3.64 -25.63 -3.49
CA SER A 34 -3.79 -26.95 -4.10
C SER A 34 -2.85 -28.00 -3.48
N ARG A 35 -1.61 -27.62 -3.12
CA ARG A 35 -0.65 -28.52 -2.46
C ARG A 35 -1.09 -28.90 -1.04
N SER A 36 -1.58 -27.94 -0.26
CA SER A 36 -2.04 -28.15 1.12
C SER A 36 -3.24 -29.11 1.20
N ARG A 37 -4.13 -29.08 0.20
CA ARG A 37 -5.28 -29.99 0.14
C ARG A 37 -4.87 -31.43 -0.17
N SER A 38 -3.86 -31.61 -1.02
CA SER A 38 -3.33 -32.94 -1.37
C SER A 38 -2.62 -33.63 -0.21
N SER A 39 -2.03 -32.89 0.73
CA SER A 39 -1.34 -33.48 1.89
C SER A 39 -2.27 -33.90 3.03
N ARG A 40 -3.52 -33.39 3.06
CA ARG A 40 -4.45 -33.57 4.20
C ARG A 40 -5.31 -34.83 4.10
N THR A 41 -5.36 -35.48 2.95
CA THR A 41 -6.14 -36.71 2.71
C THR A 41 -5.45 -38.00 3.19
N GLY A 42 -4.34 -37.90 3.95
CA GLY A 42 -3.46 -39.05 4.24
C GLY A 42 -3.09 -39.38 5.69
N GLY A 43 -3.79 -38.89 6.74
CA GLY A 43 -3.37 -39.21 8.11
C GLY A 43 -4.45 -39.12 9.21
N PRO A 44 -4.47 -40.06 10.19
CA PRO A 44 -5.46 -40.13 11.27
C PRO A 44 -5.27 -39.04 12.34
N SER A 45 -6.41 -38.63 12.90
CA SER A 45 -6.58 -37.51 13.84
C SER A 45 -6.09 -37.85 15.25
N GLY A 46 -5.10 -37.09 15.75
CA GLY A 46 -4.65 -37.11 17.15
C GLY A 46 -4.87 -35.74 17.80
N ALA A 47 -5.62 -35.72 18.90
CA ALA A 47 -6.02 -34.51 19.63
C ALA A 47 -4.89 -34.03 20.58
N GLY A 48 -4.66 -32.71 20.63
CA GLY A 48 -3.71 -32.08 21.55
C GLY A 48 -4.16 -30.68 21.96
N ALA A 49 -4.18 -30.43 23.27
CA ALA A 49 -4.79 -29.29 23.95
C ALA A 49 -3.98 -27.98 23.90
N THR A 50 -4.68 -26.85 24.05
CA THR A 50 -4.15 -25.48 23.98
C THR A 50 -4.03 -24.85 25.38
N THR A 51 -2.89 -24.23 25.69
CA THR A 51 -2.66 -23.42 26.90
C THR A 51 -2.55 -21.95 26.53
N THR A 52 -3.23 -21.07 27.28
CA THR A 52 -3.30 -19.63 27.04
C THR A 52 -2.41 -18.89 28.06
N THR A 53 -1.57 -17.96 27.59
CA THR A 53 -0.76 -17.07 28.44
C THR A 53 -1.01 -15.62 28.03
N THR A 54 -1.36 -14.77 28.99
CA THR A 54 -1.68 -13.34 28.84
C THR A 54 -0.41 -12.49 29.01
N GLN A 55 -0.17 -11.52 28.14
CA GLN A 55 1.02 -10.65 28.14
C GLN A 55 0.63 -9.17 28.22
N GLY A 56 1.28 -8.41 29.12
CA GLY A 56 1.03 -6.99 29.41
C GLY A 56 1.70 -6.01 28.43
N ALA A 57 1.19 -4.77 28.43
CA ALA A 57 1.48 -3.73 27.44
C ALA A 57 2.90 -3.11 27.54
N PRO A 58 3.56 -2.77 26.40
CA PRO A 58 4.87 -2.11 26.40
C PRO A 58 4.80 -0.59 26.14
N ALA A 59 5.85 0.09 26.62
CA ALA A 59 6.12 1.53 26.53
C ALA A 59 6.56 1.98 25.10
N PRO A 60 6.54 3.28 24.76
CA PRO A 60 6.77 3.76 23.40
C PRO A 60 8.23 3.57 22.93
N GLY A 61 8.40 2.82 21.84
CA GLY A 61 9.68 2.50 21.21
C GLY A 61 10.20 3.59 20.27
N GLY A 62 11.52 3.67 20.16
CA GLY A 62 12.24 4.63 19.32
C GLY A 62 12.15 4.37 17.81
N PRO A 63 12.87 5.17 17.01
CA PRO A 63 12.86 5.08 15.55
C PRO A 63 13.25 3.70 15.00
N LEU A 64 12.40 3.16 14.11
CA LEU A 64 12.71 2.02 13.23
C LEU A 64 14.05 2.19 12.51
N THR A 65 14.90 1.19 12.61
CA THR A 65 16.01 1.02 11.68
C THR A 65 15.42 0.83 10.27
N PRO A 66 15.80 1.63 9.26
CA PRO A 66 15.42 1.38 7.88
C PRO A 66 15.78 -0.07 7.54
N LEU A 67 14.82 -0.86 7.05
CA LEU A 67 15.12 -2.22 6.61
C LEU A 67 16.23 -2.13 5.55
N PRO A 68 17.34 -2.87 5.72
CA PRO A 68 18.37 -2.91 4.69
C PRO A 68 17.74 -3.44 3.39
N PRO A 69 18.16 -2.95 2.21
CA PRO A 69 17.78 -3.58 0.96
C PRO A 69 18.20 -5.06 1.03
N GLY A 70 17.22 -5.95 1.00
CA GLY A 70 17.46 -7.40 1.11
C GLY A 70 18.32 -7.91 -0.04
N PRO A 71 19.16 -8.93 0.18
CA PRO A 71 19.95 -9.53 -0.89
C PRO A 71 19.04 -10.17 -1.96
N PRO A 72 19.49 -10.27 -3.23
CA PRO A 72 18.76 -11.00 -4.26
C PRO A 72 18.67 -12.48 -3.85
N HIS A 73 17.45 -12.97 -3.60
CA HIS A 73 17.21 -14.32 -3.08
C HIS A 73 17.13 -15.34 -4.23
N PRO A 74 17.89 -16.46 -4.19
CA PRO A 74 17.63 -17.58 -5.09
C PRO A 74 16.26 -18.21 -4.81
N HIS A 75 15.61 -18.76 -5.85
CA HIS A 75 14.20 -19.16 -5.88
C HIS A 75 13.71 -20.38 -5.05
N PRO A 76 14.49 -21.21 -4.30
CA PRO A 76 13.89 -22.28 -3.47
C PRO A 76 13.00 -21.77 -2.33
N ALA A 77 13.11 -20.50 -1.91
CA ALA A 77 12.24 -19.90 -0.88
C ALA A 77 10.78 -19.68 -1.33
N VAL A 78 10.49 -19.78 -2.64
CA VAL A 78 9.18 -19.45 -3.21
C VAL A 78 8.10 -20.44 -2.76
N SER A 79 8.40 -21.73 -2.60
CA SER A 79 7.38 -22.74 -2.23
C SER A 79 6.89 -22.63 -0.79
N ALA A 80 7.80 -22.38 0.17
CA ALA A 80 7.41 -22.22 1.58
C ALA A 80 6.65 -20.90 1.81
N ALA A 81 7.06 -19.83 1.11
CA ALA A 81 6.40 -18.54 1.19
C ALA A 81 5.05 -18.50 0.46
N ALA A 82 4.80 -19.36 -0.55
CA ALA A 82 3.52 -19.33 -1.26
C ALA A 82 2.31 -19.69 -0.36
N GLY A 83 2.49 -20.60 0.62
CA GLY A 83 1.46 -20.92 1.63
C GLY A 83 1.10 -19.77 2.57
N CYS A 84 1.80 -18.65 2.46
CA CYS A 84 1.64 -17.49 3.33
C CYS A 84 0.67 -16.44 2.79
N LEU A 85 0.28 -16.55 1.51
CA LEU A 85 -0.54 -15.60 0.77
C LEU A 85 -1.97 -16.12 0.57
N ASP A 86 -2.96 -15.31 0.90
CA ASP A 86 -4.37 -15.49 0.56
C ASP A 86 -4.81 -14.40 -0.41
N VAL A 87 -4.46 -14.56 -1.68
CA VAL A 87 -4.74 -13.57 -2.71
C VAL A 87 -5.69 -14.15 -3.72
N ARG A 88 -6.80 -13.44 -3.96
CA ARG A 88 -7.90 -13.92 -4.79
C ARG A 88 -8.32 -12.85 -5.80
N LEU A 89 -8.76 -13.28 -6.97
CA LEU A 89 -9.37 -12.38 -7.96
C LEU A 89 -10.89 -12.35 -7.78
N VAL A 90 -11.48 -11.15 -7.84
CA VAL A 90 -12.94 -11.00 -7.77
C VAL A 90 -13.65 -11.23 -9.10
N ARG A 91 -12.87 -11.30 -10.18
CA ARG A 91 -13.36 -11.60 -11.52
C ARG A 91 -12.51 -12.72 -12.10
N PRO A 92 -13.12 -13.60 -12.91
CA PRO A 92 -12.36 -14.65 -13.57
C PRO A 92 -11.29 -14.00 -14.44
N TYR A 93 -10.10 -14.57 -14.43
CA TYR A 93 -9.02 -14.16 -15.31
C TYR A 93 -8.74 -15.30 -16.28
N ARG A 94 -8.87 -14.99 -17.57
CA ARG A 94 -8.49 -15.86 -18.67
C ARG A 94 -7.49 -15.10 -19.53
N HIS A 95 -6.21 -15.47 -19.42
CA HIS A 95 -5.22 -14.94 -20.34
C HIS A 95 -5.49 -15.51 -21.74
N LYS A 96 -5.51 -14.65 -22.76
CA LYS A 96 -5.31 -15.06 -24.16
C LYS A 96 -3.86 -14.71 -24.50
N PRO A 97 -3.08 -15.61 -25.12
CA PRO A 97 -1.71 -15.29 -25.51
C PRO A 97 -1.71 -14.10 -26.47
N LEU A 98 -1.33 -12.92 -25.97
CA LEU A 98 -1.04 -11.75 -26.78
C LEU A 98 0.38 -11.89 -27.31
N GLY A 99 0.56 -12.72 -28.35
CA GLY A 99 1.62 -12.65 -29.37
C GLY A 99 3.11 -12.51 -29.00
N ALA A 100 3.51 -12.47 -27.73
CA ALA A 100 4.90 -12.21 -27.35
C ALA A 100 5.29 -12.96 -26.08
N ALA A 101 6.52 -13.48 -26.08
CA ALA A 101 7.19 -14.19 -25.00
C ALA A 101 7.00 -13.51 -23.63
N ARG A 102 6.27 -14.18 -22.73
CA ARG A 102 5.90 -13.69 -21.39
C ARG A 102 5.85 -14.90 -20.42
N PRO A 103 5.95 -14.72 -19.09
CA PRO A 103 6.39 -15.70 -18.10
C PRO A 103 5.31 -16.74 -17.75
N PHE A 104 4.16 -16.66 -18.41
CA PHE A 104 3.10 -17.64 -18.34
C PHE A 104 2.92 -18.22 -19.75
N ASP A 105 3.80 -19.15 -20.12
CA ASP A 105 3.62 -19.98 -21.33
C ASP A 105 2.39 -20.90 -21.23
N VAL A 106 1.73 -20.91 -20.07
CA VAL A 106 0.58 -21.75 -19.77
C VAL A 106 -0.68 -20.89 -19.69
N ASN A 107 -1.77 -21.38 -20.30
CA ASN A 107 -3.11 -20.83 -20.09
C ASN A 107 -3.50 -20.95 -18.61
N VAL A 108 -3.28 -19.89 -17.83
CA VAL A 108 -3.70 -19.85 -16.43
C VAL A 108 -5.17 -19.42 -16.38
N THR A 109 -6.03 -20.31 -15.86
CA THR A 109 -7.41 -19.98 -15.49
C THR A 109 -7.48 -19.86 -13.97
N LEU A 110 -7.79 -18.67 -13.46
CA LEU A 110 -7.96 -18.45 -12.02
C LEU A 110 -9.46 -18.30 -11.71
N PRO A 111 -9.98 -19.04 -10.71
CA PRO A 111 -11.38 -18.92 -10.32
C PRO A 111 -11.65 -17.53 -9.74
N ALA A 112 -12.87 -17.04 -9.97
CA ALA A 112 -13.36 -15.85 -9.30
C ALA A 112 -13.77 -16.18 -7.86
N HIS A 113 -13.58 -15.22 -6.97
CA HIS A 113 -14.02 -15.29 -5.59
C HIS A 113 -14.95 -14.11 -5.27
N PRO A 114 -15.92 -14.26 -4.36
CA PRO A 114 -16.74 -13.14 -3.93
C PRO A 114 -15.87 -12.02 -3.34
N PRO A 115 -16.24 -10.75 -3.53
CA PRO A 115 -15.57 -9.64 -2.85
C PRO A 115 -15.57 -9.84 -1.33
N THR A 116 -14.43 -9.61 -0.70
CA THR A 116 -14.32 -9.66 0.76
C THR A 116 -14.77 -8.32 1.35
N PRO A 117 -15.71 -8.29 2.31
CA PRO A 117 -16.08 -7.06 3.00
C PRO A 117 -14.88 -6.39 3.68
N MET A 118 -14.88 -5.06 3.77
CA MET A 118 -13.76 -4.33 4.41
C MET A 118 -13.47 -4.78 5.85
N PRO A 119 -14.48 -5.00 6.73
CA PRO A 119 -14.21 -5.45 8.11
C PRO A 119 -13.44 -6.77 8.18
N ASP A 120 -13.63 -7.67 7.22
CA ASP A 120 -12.95 -8.97 7.21
C ASP A 120 -11.45 -8.87 6.85
N HIS A 121 -11.00 -7.74 6.30
CA HIS A 121 -9.58 -7.51 6.05
C HIS A 121 -8.80 -7.32 7.37
N ALA A 122 -9.42 -6.80 8.42
CA ALA A 122 -8.77 -6.57 9.72
C ALA A 122 -8.35 -7.87 10.42
N ARG A 123 -8.83 -9.05 9.96
CA ARG A 123 -8.40 -10.36 10.47
C ARG A 123 -6.98 -10.72 10.05
N TYR A 124 -6.44 -10.05 9.03
CA TYR A 124 -5.11 -10.33 8.50
C TYR A 124 -4.10 -9.36 9.07
N ARG A 125 -3.01 -9.88 9.63
CA ARG A 125 -1.90 -9.06 10.12
C ARG A 125 -1.20 -8.25 9.02
N TRP A 126 -1.24 -8.73 7.78
CA TRP A 126 -0.56 -8.11 6.63
C TRP A 126 -1.58 -7.85 5.52
N LEU A 127 -1.72 -6.60 5.11
CA LEU A 127 -2.61 -6.21 4.03
C LEU A 127 -1.82 -5.71 2.83
N LEU A 128 -2.09 -6.33 1.69
CA LEU A 128 -1.43 -6.03 0.44
C LEU A 128 -2.26 -5.00 -0.33
N ASN A 129 -1.65 -3.87 -0.68
CA ASN A 129 -2.24 -2.86 -1.55
C ASN A 129 -1.47 -2.80 -2.86
N VAL A 130 -2.17 -3.14 -3.95
CA VAL A 130 -1.65 -3.09 -5.31
C VAL A 130 -2.53 -2.14 -6.12
N ASP A 131 -1.90 -1.17 -6.77
CA ASP A 131 -2.61 -0.22 -7.63
C ASP A 131 -3.22 -0.86 -8.87
N GLY A 132 -4.24 -0.19 -9.41
CA GLY A 132 -4.97 -0.64 -10.59
C GLY A 132 -4.67 0.24 -11.79
N LEU A 133 -5.72 0.77 -12.41
CA LEU A 133 -5.59 1.82 -13.42
C LEU A 133 -4.95 3.10 -12.85
N ALA A 134 -5.23 3.36 -11.57
CA ALA A 134 -4.67 4.45 -10.81
C ALA A 134 -4.45 4.00 -9.35
N GLY A 135 -4.22 4.96 -8.45
CA GLY A 135 -4.12 4.73 -7.02
C GLY A 135 -5.33 3.96 -6.49
N SER A 136 -5.09 2.97 -5.64
CA SER A 136 -6.18 2.20 -5.03
C SER A 136 -6.80 2.95 -3.85
N SER A 137 -8.06 3.36 -4.00
CA SER A 137 -8.86 3.95 -2.92
C SER A 137 -9.00 3.07 -1.68
N ARG A 138 -8.66 1.77 -1.81
CA ARG A 138 -8.62 0.83 -0.70
C ARG A 138 -7.50 1.13 0.29
N MET A 139 -6.39 1.74 -0.15
CA MET A 139 -5.28 2.10 0.73
C MET A 139 -5.78 2.91 1.93
N GLY A 140 -6.59 3.94 1.69
CA GLY A 140 -7.15 4.76 2.77
C GLY A 140 -8.01 3.99 3.77
N LEU A 141 -8.69 2.92 3.33
CA LEU A 141 -9.46 2.03 4.21
C LEU A 141 -8.55 1.07 4.98
N PHE A 142 -7.47 0.59 4.38
CA PHE A 142 -6.51 -0.27 5.09
C PHE A 142 -5.77 0.47 6.20
N MET A 143 -5.54 1.77 6.04
CA MET A 143 -4.92 2.60 7.08
C MET A 143 -5.76 2.70 8.36
N THR A 144 -7.05 2.37 8.34
CA THR A 144 -7.90 2.33 9.54
C THR A 144 -7.89 0.97 10.26
N THR A 145 -7.15 -0.02 9.74
CA THR A 145 -7.08 -1.37 10.31
C THR A 145 -5.86 -1.51 11.24
N ASP A 146 -5.84 -2.57 12.06
CA ASP A 146 -4.69 -2.94 12.90
C ASP A 146 -3.72 -3.87 12.16
N SER A 147 -3.51 -3.58 10.87
CA SER A 147 -2.74 -4.42 9.95
C SER A 147 -1.56 -3.66 9.39
N VAL A 148 -0.46 -4.37 9.17
CA VAL A 148 0.71 -3.80 8.49
C VAL A 148 0.46 -3.75 7.00
N LEU A 149 0.81 -2.62 6.40
CA LEU A 149 0.57 -2.36 4.99
C LEU A 149 1.79 -2.75 4.14
N LEU A 150 1.54 -3.54 3.10
CA LEU A 150 2.48 -3.80 2.02
C LEU A 150 1.95 -3.06 0.79
N LYS A 151 2.71 -2.12 0.25
CA LYS A 151 2.25 -1.25 -0.84
C LYS A 151 3.12 -1.46 -2.06
N SER A 152 2.50 -1.73 -3.21
CA SER A 152 3.21 -1.67 -4.50
C SER A 152 3.86 -0.30 -4.68
N ARG A 153 5.06 -0.27 -5.25
CA ARG A 153 5.62 0.97 -5.79
C ARG A 153 4.63 1.53 -6.83
N SER A 154 4.24 2.78 -6.63
CA SER A 154 3.11 3.42 -7.34
C SER A 154 3.43 4.70 -8.14
N PRO A 155 4.61 4.91 -8.74
CA PRO A 155 4.81 6.07 -9.60
C PRO A 155 4.05 5.87 -10.93
N PRO A 156 3.26 6.83 -11.43
CA PRO A 156 3.01 8.19 -10.93
C PRO A 156 1.74 8.35 -10.06
N PHE A 157 1.06 7.25 -9.73
CA PHE A 157 -0.22 7.26 -9.04
C PHE A 157 -0.12 7.67 -7.57
N ILE A 158 -0.59 8.88 -7.27
CA ILE A 158 -0.68 9.40 -5.90
C ILE A 158 -2.12 9.82 -5.57
N GLU A 159 -2.53 9.56 -4.33
CA GLU A 159 -3.72 10.15 -3.73
C GLU A 159 -3.32 11.34 -2.85
N TYR A 160 -4.28 12.17 -2.46
CA TYR A 160 -4.03 13.40 -1.70
C TYR A 160 -3.31 13.15 -0.36
N TYR A 161 -3.47 11.98 0.24
CA TYR A 161 -2.80 11.57 1.49
C TYR A 161 -1.51 10.77 1.27
N SER A 162 -1.18 10.36 0.03
CA SER A 162 -0.02 9.49 -0.23
C SER A 162 1.30 10.10 0.24
N ARG A 163 1.41 11.44 0.20
CA ARG A 163 2.61 12.17 0.63
C ARG A 163 2.82 12.20 2.14
N LEU A 164 1.80 11.83 2.92
CA LEU A 164 1.91 11.70 4.37
C LEU A 164 2.53 10.35 4.76
N GLN A 165 2.55 9.39 3.85
CA GLN A 165 3.15 8.10 4.06
C GLN A 165 4.62 8.12 3.64
N THR A 166 5.43 7.36 4.35
CA THR A 166 6.86 7.18 4.12
C THR A 166 7.16 5.68 4.11
N PRO A 167 7.81 5.15 3.06
CA PRO A 167 8.27 3.76 3.05
C PRO A 167 9.09 3.43 4.29
N GLY A 168 8.93 2.23 4.83
CA GLY A 168 9.59 1.77 6.06
C GLY A 168 8.93 2.26 7.35
N SER A 169 8.38 3.48 7.39
CA SER A 169 7.68 4.00 8.58
C SER A 169 6.19 3.68 8.59
N HIS A 170 5.55 3.66 7.42
CA HIS A 170 4.10 3.47 7.30
C HIS A 170 3.74 2.20 6.53
N TYR A 171 4.58 1.79 5.58
CA TYR A 171 4.33 0.60 4.78
C TYR A 171 5.64 0.00 4.31
N LEU A 172 5.59 -1.28 3.95
CA LEU A 172 6.69 -1.95 3.27
C LEU A 172 6.46 -1.87 1.76
N GLU A 173 7.44 -1.37 1.03
CA GLU A 173 7.35 -1.20 -0.43
C GLU A 173 7.58 -2.54 -1.15
N LEU A 174 6.74 -2.82 -2.14
CA LEU A 174 6.81 -3.97 -3.03
C LEU A 174 7.16 -3.53 -4.45
N TRP A 175 7.71 -4.44 -5.23
CA TRP A 175 8.24 -4.24 -6.59
C TRP A 175 9.20 -3.05 -6.66
N SER A 176 10.07 -2.94 -5.65
CA SER A 176 11.16 -1.94 -5.68
C SER A 176 12.16 -2.23 -6.79
N ASN A 177 12.32 -3.52 -7.11
CA ASN A 177 13.06 -4.01 -8.26
C ASN A 177 12.08 -4.55 -9.31
N ALA A 178 11.93 -3.84 -10.43
CA ALA A 178 11.01 -4.25 -11.49
C ALA A 178 11.37 -5.59 -12.14
N SER A 179 12.63 -6.05 -12.02
CA SER A 179 13.09 -7.31 -12.59
C SER A 179 12.72 -8.54 -11.74
N ASP A 180 12.30 -8.34 -10.49
CA ASP A 180 11.93 -9.44 -9.59
C ASP A 180 10.41 -9.48 -9.35
N PRO A 181 9.67 -10.30 -10.12
CA PRO A 181 8.23 -10.44 -9.92
C PRO A 181 7.87 -11.11 -8.58
N TYR A 182 8.80 -11.80 -7.93
CA TYR A 182 8.58 -12.55 -6.69
C TYR A 182 9.01 -11.79 -5.43
N ASP A 183 9.41 -10.52 -5.55
CA ASP A 183 9.93 -9.73 -4.44
C ASP A 183 8.99 -9.68 -3.22
N VAL A 184 7.69 -9.76 -3.47
CA VAL A 184 6.63 -9.80 -2.47
C VAL A 184 6.81 -10.91 -1.45
N LEU A 185 7.35 -12.06 -1.86
CA LEU A 185 7.61 -13.18 -0.95
C LEU A 185 8.78 -12.85 -0.02
N GLY A 186 9.83 -12.22 -0.54
CA GLY A 186 10.96 -11.72 0.23
C GLY A 186 10.53 -10.64 1.22
N VAL A 187 9.73 -9.66 0.76
CA VAL A 187 9.20 -8.59 1.61
C VAL A 187 8.31 -9.14 2.72
N VAL A 188 7.41 -10.09 2.42
CA VAL A 188 6.58 -10.74 3.46
C VAL A 188 7.44 -11.51 4.47
N ALA A 189 8.49 -12.20 4.03
CA ALA A 189 9.40 -12.91 4.92
C ALA A 189 10.18 -11.93 5.83
N ALA A 190 10.74 -10.85 5.26
CA ALA A 190 11.43 -9.80 5.98
C ALA A 190 10.51 -9.08 6.98
N ALA A 191 9.26 -8.82 6.59
CA ALA A 191 8.24 -8.23 7.45
C ALA A 191 7.98 -9.08 8.69
N ARG A 192 7.88 -10.40 8.51
CA ARG A 192 7.69 -11.35 9.62
C ARG A 192 8.90 -11.45 10.52
N ALA A 193 10.10 -11.49 9.94
CA ALA A 193 11.34 -11.47 10.71
C ALA A 193 11.43 -10.20 11.56
N THR A 194 11.11 -9.04 10.97
CA THR A 194 11.04 -7.75 11.68
C THR A 194 10.00 -7.77 12.79
N ALA A 195 8.80 -8.27 12.52
CA ALA A 195 7.75 -8.43 13.53
C ALA A 195 8.11 -9.35 14.69
N ALA A 196 8.99 -10.33 14.47
CA ALA A 196 9.48 -11.22 15.51
C ALA A 196 10.62 -10.58 16.32
N ALA A 197 11.51 -9.84 15.65
CA ALA A 197 12.64 -9.16 16.29
C ALA A 197 12.22 -7.90 17.05
N ASP A 198 11.28 -7.12 16.48
CA ASP A 198 10.81 -5.86 17.02
C ASP A 198 9.28 -5.72 16.78
N PRO A 199 8.45 -6.21 17.71
CA PRO A 199 7.00 -6.04 17.61
C PRO A 199 6.55 -4.59 17.86
N ALA A 200 7.32 -3.81 18.64
CA ALA A 200 6.98 -2.42 18.97
C ALA A 200 7.09 -1.52 17.74
N ALA A 201 8.14 -1.73 16.95
CA ALA A 201 8.32 -1.19 15.62
C ALA A 201 7.09 -1.34 14.72
N VAL A 202 6.57 -2.57 14.66
CA VAL A 202 5.41 -2.91 13.83
C VAL A 202 4.15 -2.21 14.33
N ALA A 203 3.93 -2.21 15.65
CA ALA A 203 2.80 -1.49 16.25
C ALA A 203 2.88 0.01 15.98
N ALA A 204 4.07 0.61 16.04
CA ALA A 204 4.28 2.03 15.73
C ALA A 204 3.92 2.37 14.27
N ALA A 205 4.29 1.52 13.31
CA ALA A 205 3.93 1.71 11.91
C ALA A 205 2.41 1.64 11.67
N VAL A 206 1.73 0.73 12.36
CA VAL A 206 0.26 0.61 12.31
C VAL A 206 -0.40 1.85 12.93
N ALA A 207 0.01 2.24 14.13
CA ALA A 207 -0.50 3.43 14.82
C ALA A 207 -0.28 4.71 13.99
N ALA A 208 0.86 4.84 13.30
CA ALA A 208 1.13 5.97 12.43
C ALA A 208 0.13 6.05 11.25
N ASN A 209 -0.21 4.93 10.61
CA ASN A 209 -1.24 4.92 9.58
C ASN A 209 -2.62 5.27 10.14
N GLN A 210 -2.99 4.71 11.29
CA GLN A 210 -4.27 5.01 11.93
C GLN A 210 -4.38 6.49 12.30
N ALA A 211 -3.29 7.11 12.76
CA ALA A 211 -3.23 8.55 13.03
C ALA A 211 -3.43 9.38 11.76
N ILE A 212 -2.81 9.00 10.64
CA ILE A 212 -3.06 9.66 9.34
C ILE A 212 -4.53 9.47 8.94
N ALA A 213 -5.06 8.26 9.07
CA ALA A 213 -6.43 7.95 8.67
C ALA A 213 -7.46 8.75 9.46
N ALA A 214 -7.36 8.74 10.79
CA ALA A 214 -8.23 9.47 11.69
C ALA A 214 -8.22 10.98 11.41
N ARG A 215 -7.04 11.54 11.07
CA ARG A 215 -6.87 12.97 10.87
C ARG A 215 -7.26 13.46 9.48
N TYR A 216 -6.95 12.69 8.44
CA TYR A 216 -7.00 13.18 7.06
C TYR A 216 -7.99 12.45 6.15
N LEU A 217 -8.53 11.30 6.55
CA LEU A 217 -9.43 10.50 5.69
C LEU A 217 -10.91 10.63 6.06
N SER A 218 -11.25 11.38 7.11
CA SER A 218 -12.62 11.71 7.46
C SER A 218 -13.31 12.50 6.33
N MET A 219 -14.65 12.42 6.26
CA MET A 219 -15.42 13.17 5.26
C MET A 219 -15.15 14.69 5.37
N GLN A 220 -15.08 15.20 6.60
CA GLN A 220 -14.78 16.61 6.85
C GLN A 220 -13.38 16.99 6.33
N ALA A 221 -12.36 16.18 6.58
CA ALA A 221 -11.00 16.45 6.08
C ALA A 221 -10.96 16.46 4.55
N LYS A 222 -11.68 15.54 3.89
CA LYS A 222 -11.82 15.51 2.43
C LYS A 222 -12.49 16.76 1.88
N MET A 223 -13.58 17.22 2.49
CA MET A 223 -14.27 18.44 2.09
C MET A 223 -13.39 19.68 2.26
N LEU A 224 -12.63 19.77 3.36
CA LEU A 224 -11.68 20.86 3.59
C LEU A 224 -10.56 20.83 2.54
N TYR A 225 -9.97 19.67 2.27
CA TYR A 225 -8.94 19.52 1.23
C TYR A 225 -9.45 19.97 -0.14
N ALA A 226 -10.64 19.49 -0.56
CA ALA A 226 -11.25 19.87 -1.83
C ALA A 226 -11.50 21.38 -1.92
N ARG A 227 -12.04 21.99 -0.85
CA ARG A 227 -12.26 23.43 -0.78
C ARG A 227 -10.95 24.22 -0.92
N TYR A 228 -9.91 23.83 -0.19
CA TYR A 228 -8.60 24.49 -0.29
C TYR A 228 -7.99 24.33 -1.68
N ALA A 229 -8.11 23.15 -2.30
CA ALA A 229 -7.64 22.90 -3.65
C ALA A 229 -8.35 23.81 -4.68
N LEU A 230 -9.67 23.96 -4.57
CA LEU A 230 -10.45 24.84 -5.45
C LEU A 230 -10.09 26.32 -5.25
N LEU A 231 -9.93 26.77 -4.00
CA LEU A 231 -9.51 28.15 -3.72
C LEU A 231 -8.09 28.44 -4.22
N ALA A 232 -7.16 27.49 -4.05
CA ALA A 232 -5.81 27.61 -4.58
C ALA A 232 -5.83 27.65 -6.11
N TYR A 233 -6.60 26.77 -6.76
CA TYR A 233 -6.74 26.77 -8.21
C TYR A 233 -7.35 28.07 -8.73
N HIS A 234 -8.41 28.58 -8.09
CA HIS A 234 -9.02 29.87 -8.43
C HIS A 234 -8.01 31.01 -8.38
N SER A 235 -7.08 31.01 -7.42
CA SER A 235 -6.03 32.05 -7.32
C SER A 235 -5.04 32.04 -8.49
N LEU A 236 -4.95 30.95 -9.26
CA LEU A 236 -4.10 30.85 -10.44
C LEU A 236 -4.77 31.39 -11.71
N VAL A 237 -6.09 31.62 -11.69
CA VAL A 237 -6.88 32.03 -12.86
C VAL A 237 -7.78 33.22 -12.46
N PRO A 238 -7.18 34.41 -12.24
CA PRO A 238 -7.89 35.56 -11.68
C PRO A 238 -9.03 36.10 -12.56
N ASP A 239 -9.00 35.82 -13.86
CA ASP A 239 -10.03 36.16 -14.85
C ASP A 239 -11.20 35.15 -14.90
N MET A 240 -11.11 34.02 -14.20
CA MET A 240 -12.20 33.04 -14.12
C MET A 240 -13.48 33.65 -13.54
N ALA A 241 -13.35 34.59 -12.59
CA ALA A 241 -14.48 35.34 -12.04
C ALA A 241 -15.21 36.17 -13.13
N GLN A 242 -14.47 36.75 -14.08
CA GLN A 242 -15.06 37.48 -15.21
C GLN A 242 -15.68 36.52 -16.23
N GLY A 243 -15.09 35.35 -16.47
CA GLY A 243 -15.62 34.31 -17.34
C GLY A 243 -16.89 33.62 -16.81
N VAL A 244 -16.99 33.43 -15.49
CA VAL A 244 -18.17 32.87 -14.82
C VAL A 244 -19.29 33.91 -14.71
N ALA A 245 -18.99 35.17 -14.38
CA ALA A 245 -20.00 36.24 -14.36
C ALA A 245 -20.64 36.48 -15.74
N LYS A 246 -19.93 36.15 -16.83
CA LYS A 246 -20.45 36.26 -18.20
C LYS A 246 -21.32 35.08 -18.64
N ARG A 247 -21.35 34.00 -17.84
CA ARG A 247 -22.25 32.86 -18.03
C ARG A 247 -23.20 32.86 -16.85
N ASP A 248 -24.34 33.55 -16.99
CA ASP A 248 -25.47 33.49 -16.06
C ASP A 248 -25.96 32.04 -15.91
N TRP A 249 -25.27 31.26 -15.09
CA TRP A 249 -25.75 30.00 -14.60
C TRP A 249 -26.82 30.34 -13.56
N HIS A 250 -28.07 30.26 -13.97
CA HIS A 250 -29.25 30.36 -13.11
C HIS A 250 -29.24 29.24 -12.05
N CYS A 251 -28.42 29.39 -11.01
CA CYS A 251 -28.50 28.59 -9.79
C CYS A 251 -29.16 29.45 -8.71
N SER A 252 -30.47 29.62 -8.81
CA SER A 252 -31.32 30.12 -7.73
C SER A 252 -31.41 29.05 -6.62
N GLY A 253 -30.53 29.12 -5.61
CA GLY A 253 -30.51 28.17 -4.51
C GLY A 253 -29.80 28.70 -3.26
N THR A 254 -30.57 29.35 -2.40
CA THR A 254 -30.27 29.82 -1.04
C THR A 254 -29.69 28.72 -0.13
N GLY A 255 -28.36 28.60 -0.01
CA GLY A 255 -27.79 27.62 0.93
C GLY A 255 -26.33 27.74 1.38
N ILE A 256 -25.50 28.66 0.85
CA ILE A 256 -24.03 28.55 1.02
C ILE A 256 -23.44 29.41 2.18
N ALA A 257 -24.20 30.35 2.76
CA ALA A 257 -23.63 31.36 3.67
C ALA A 257 -23.08 30.81 5.01
N ALA A 258 -23.52 29.64 5.50
CA ALA A 258 -23.17 29.15 6.84
C ALA A 258 -21.76 28.51 6.95
N GLY A 259 -21.08 28.19 5.84
CA GLY A 259 -19.82 27.43 5.86
C GLY A 259 -18.54 28.23 6.12
N LEU A 260 -18.59 29.57 6.13
CA LEU A 260 -17.39 30.43 6.12
C LEU A 260 -16.81 30.73 7.52
N ALA A 261 -17.58 30.56 8.60
CA ALA A 261 -17.15 30.94 9.95
C ALA A 261 -16.19 29.93 10.63
N LEU A 262 -16.18 28.66 10.23
CA LEU A 262 -15.32 27.61 10.82
C LEU A 262 -13.85 27.61 10.32
N GLN A 263 -13.47 28.59 9.49
CA GLN A 263 -12.25 28.56 8.68
C GLN A 263 -11.00 29.13 9.36
N ARG A 264 -11.12 29.90 10.46
CA ARG A 264 -10.02 30.74 10.96
C ARG A 264 -8.94 30.01 11.79
N ASP A 265 -9.19 28.81 12.30
CA ASP A 265 -8.25 28.17 13.26
C ASP A 265 -7.36 27.07 12.69
N TRP A 266 -7.52 26.67 11.43
CA TRP A 266 -6.72 25.59 10.83
C TRP A 266 -5.45 26.11 10.15
N HIS A 267 -4.47 26.55 10.95
CA HIS A 267 -3.13 26.90 10.47
C HIS A 267 -2.31 25.66 10.05
N TRP A 268 -2.40 25.30 8.77
CA TRP A 268 -1.65 24.19 8.15
C TRP A 268 -0.12 24.26 8.35
N ARG A 269 0.45 25.47 8.52
CA ARG A 269 1.90 25.66 8.75
C ARG A 269 2.41 25.07 10.07
N ARG A 270 1.54 24.88 11.08
CA ARG A 270 1.89 24.18 12.33
C ARG A 270 1.85 22.66 12.19
N VAL A 271 0.98 22.15 11.32
CA VAL A 271 0.78 20.71 11.13
C VAL A 271 1.89 20.08 10.29
N MET A 272 2.44 20.85 9.34
CA MET A 272 3.59 20.42 8.53
C MET A 272 4.94 20.70 9.19
N ARG A 273 4.97 21.37 10.36
CA ARG A 273 6.16 21.48 11.23
C ARG A 273 6.05 20.45 12.36
N ALA A 274 6.03 19.17 12.01
CA ALA A 274 6.54 18.18 12.95
C ALA A 274 8.06 18.41 13.10
N PRO A 275 8.67 18.24 14.29
CA PRO A 275 10.10 18.39 14.45
C PRO A 275 10.82 17.46 13.45
N ALA A 276 11.74 18.04 12.65
CA ALA A 276 12.64 17.32 11.75
C ALA A 276 13.72 16.53 12.52
N ALA A 277 13.37 15.97 13.66
CA ALA A 277 14.28 15.29 14.57
C ALA A 277 13.66 13.99 15.09
N VAL A 278 13.34 13.11 14.16
CA VAL A 278 13.44 11.66 14.37
C VAL A 278 13.92 11.13 13.02
N PHE A 279 14.91 10.24 13.01
CA PHE A 279 15.53 9.62 11.83
C PHE A 279 16.58 10.47 11.08
N GLY A 280 17.85 10.28 11.47
CA GLY A 280 19.00 10.69 10.67
C GLY A 280 19.03 9.88 9.37
N VAL A 281 18.50 10.46 8.30
CA VAL A 281 18.82 10.01 6.94
C VAL A 281 20.20 10.57 6.62
N HIS A 282 21.24 9.74 6.70
CA HIS A 282 22.48 10.03 6.00
C HIS A 282 22.18 9.95 4.50
N THR A 283 21.85 11.09 3.91
CA THR A 283 22.01 11.26 2.46
C THR A 283 23.51 11.22 2.19
N ALA A 284 23.98 10.13 1.61
CA ALA A 284 25.32 10.09 1.01
C ALA A 284 25.34 11.15 -0.10
N GLY A 285 25.95 12.29 0.18
CA GLY A 285 26.18 13.33 -0.81
C GLY A 285 27.02 12.81 -1.97
N PRO A 286 26.89 13.39 -3.18
CA PRO A 286 27.66 12.96 -4.33
C PRO A 286 29.17 13.07 -4.03
N ARG A 287 29.90 11.97 -4.19
CA ARG A 287 31.37 11.96 -4.14
C ARG A 287 31.88 12.97 -5.18
N ARG A 288 32.51 14.05 -4.71
CA ARG A 288 33.37 14.89 -5.56
C ARG A 288 34.48 14.00 -6.11
N LEU A 289 34.50 13.83 -7.42
CA LEU A 289 35.69 13.39 -8.14
C LEU A 289 36.70 14.54 -8.06
N SER A 290 37.68 14.40 -7.18
CA SER A 290 38.86 15.25 -7.19
C SER A 290 39.70 14.88 -8.42
N ALA A 291 39.70 15.75 -9.43
CA ALA A 291 40.66 15.71 -10.52
C ALA A 291 42.05 16.03 -9.95
N ASN A 292 42.92 15.03 -9.94
CA ASN A 292 44.34 15.18 -9.65
C ASN A 292 45.02 15.52 -10.98
N MET A 293 45.31 16.80 -11.22
CA MET A 293 46.28 17.23 -12.23
C MET A 293 47.54 17.63 -11.50
N LYS A 294 48.63 16.90 -11.76
CA LYS A 294 50.00 17.28 -11.39
C LYS A 294 50.69 17.91 -12.62
N PRO A 295 51.70 18.76 -12.39
CA PRO A 295 52.12 19.84 -13.29
C PRO A 295 52.70 19.37 -14.62
#